data_AF-A0AAJ3D977-F1
#
_entry.id   AF-A0AAJ3D977-F1
#
_cell.length_a   1.000
_cell.length_b   1.000
_cell.length_c   1.000
_cell.angle_alpha   90.00
_cell.angle_beta   90.00
_cell.angle_gamma   90.00
#
_symmetry.space_group_name_H-M   'P 1'
#
loop_
_entity.id
_entity.type
_entity.pdbx_description
1 polymer ?
#
loop_
_entity_poly.entity_id
_entity_poly.type
_entity_poly.pdbx_seq_one_letter_code
_entity_poly.pdbx_strand_id
1 'polypeptide(L)'
;MTLQRFLIENHGPNIDAFKVALVEAIKFSHSNGIDQITLIVPAKGSFPHTVIGEFFGDQTSKLLCKGGVVDLGYGVSMNLEIPRSLSSHKNFGVVLATYLSEKDMSIIDALGTVQAVVYLPWHEEEGKKWLACWSPVIWGNSSWIIKPLTFTQDIEEALSRLTKVINLSTGLAHPSDKEFAKRMFLKLKSEGHPVEPEDVKFWAIQNGWQARHAEELKKLATKYF
;
A
#
# COMPACT_ATOMS: atom_id res chain seq x y z
N MET A 1 4.82 7.48 -15.64
CA MET A 1 5.80 6.77 -14.78
C MET A 1 5.04 5.86 -13.85
N THR A 2 5.51 4.63 -13.66
CA THR A 2 4.93 3.70 -12.66
C THR A 2 5.32 4.18 -11.28
N LEU A 3 4.35 4.26 -10.36
CA LEU A 3 4.60 4.68 -8.98
C LEU A 3 5.60 3.71 -8.30
N GLN A 4 6.74 4.23 -7.86
CA GLN A 4 7.76 3.44 -7.17
C GLN A 4 7.33 3.14 -5.74
N ARG A 5 7.54 1.89 -5.32
CA ARG A 5 7.14 1.37 -4.02
C ARG A 5 8.31 0.69 -3.36
N PHE A 6 8.47 0.96 -2.07
CA PHE A 6 9.55 0.44 -1.24
C PHE A 6 8.96 -0.15 0.03
N LEU A 7 9.58 -1.23 0.52
CA LEU A 7 9.21 -1.89 1.76
C LEU A 7 10.46 -2.06 2.63
N ILE A 8 10.30 -1.82 3.93
CA ILE A 8 11.26 -2.25 4.93
C ILE A 8 10.61 -3.38 5.70
N GLU A 9 11.21 -4.57 5.68
CA GLU A 9 10.72 -5.70 6.48
C GLU A 9 10.79 -5.32 7.97
N ASN A 10 9.64 -5.38 8.65
CA ASN A 10 9.54 -4.92 10.03
C ASN A 10 8.45 -5.62 10.83
N HIS A 11 8.68 -5.73 12.14
CA HIS A 11 7.69 -6.17 13.11
C HIS A 11 7.77 -5.30 14.37
N GLY A 12 6.62 -4.77 14.78
CA GLY A 12 6.45 -3.94 15.96
C GLY A 12 7.21 -2.60 15.89
N PRO A 13 7.38 -1.94 17.04
CA PRO A 13 8.15 -0.70 17.11
C PRO A 13 9.63 -1.01 16.94
N ASN A 14 10.22 -0.57 15.83
CA ASN A 14 11.65 -0.77 15.54
C ASN A 14 12.26 0.52 15.03
N ILE A 15 13.05 1.17 15.89
CA ILE A 15 13.65 2.44 15.55
C ILE A 15 14.75 2.32 14.49
N ASP A 16 15.48 1.21 14.45
CA ASP A 16 16.55 1.04 13.48
C ASP A 16 16.00 0.80 12.07
N ALA A 17 14.90 0.03 11.96
CA ALA A 17 14.16 -0.09 10.71
C ALA A 17 13.61 1.26 10.25
N PHE A 18 13.08 2.09 11.16
CA PHE A 18 12.65 3.44 10.83
C PHE A 18 13.80 4.34 10.36
N LYS A 19 14.97 4.30 11.01
CA LYS A 19 16.15 5.06 10.57
C LYS A 19 16.58 4.67 9.16
N VAL A 20 16.58 3.37 8.84
CA VAL A 20 16.87 2.87 7.49
C VAL A 20 15.85 3.44 6.50
N ALA A 21 14.55 3.31 6.81
CA ALA A 21 13.48 3.84 5.96
C ALA A 21 13.62 5.35 5.70
N LEU A 22 13.94 6.13 6.74
CA LEU A 22 14.12 7.56 6.66
C LEU A 22 15.36 7.94 5.83
N VAL A 23 16.51 7.31 6.07
CA VAL A 23 17.75 7.59 5.34
C VAL A 23 17.60 7.26 3.86
N GLU A 24 17.04 6.09 3.53
CA GLU A 24 16.83 5.70 2.14
C GLU A 24 15.77 6.58 1.46
N ALA A 25 14.72 7.01 2.17
CA ALA A 25 13.77 7.99 1.66
C ALA A 25 14.42 9.34 1.35
N ILE A 26 15.30 9.86 2.22
CA ILE A 26 16.03 11.12 1.98
C ILE A 26 16.94 10.98 0.75
N LYS A 27 17.72 9.90 0.65
CA LYS A 27 18.58 9.64 -0.51
C LYS A 27 17.76 9.56 -1.80
N PHE A 28 16.69 8.78 -1.79
CA PHE A 28 15.80 8.63 -2.94
C PHE A 28 15.17 9.97 -3.35
N SER A 29 14.67 10.74 -2.38
CA SER A 29 14.10 12.07 -2.62
C SER A 29 15.13 13.00 -3.29
N HIS A 30 16.33 13.11 -2.72
CA HIS A 30 17.38 13.96 -3.26
C HIS A 30 17.80 13.54 -4.68
N SER A 31 18.02 12.25 -4.93
CA SER A 31 18.42 11.74 -6.25
C SER A 31 17.34 11.91 -7.33
N ASN A 32 16.07 12.03 -6.95
CA ASN A 32 14.96 12.20 -7.89
C ASN A 32 14.41 13.64 -7.91
N GLY A 33 15.05 14.60 -7.24
CA GLY A 33 14.61 15.99 -7.19
C GLY A 33 13.28 16.20 -6.46
N ILE A 34 12.96 15.33 -5.50
CA ILE A 34 11.78 15.43 -4.64
C ILE A 34 12.19 16.17 -3.36
N ASP A 35 11.51 17.27 -3.06
CA ASP A 35 11.82 18.19 -1.95
C ASP A 35 11.02 17.93 -0.68
N GLN A 36 10.07 16.98 -0.72
CA GLN A 36 9.15 16.70 0.37
C GLN A 36 9.01 15.20 0.65
N ILE A 37 9.15 14.85 1.93
CA ILE A 37 8.72 13.58 2.52
C ILE A 37 7.49 13.84 3.39
N THR A 38 6.42 13.07 3.16
CA THR A 38 5.25 13.07 4.03
C THR A 38 5.30 11.86 4.95
N LEU A 39 5.59 12.07 6.23
CA LEU A 39 5.49 11.03 7.24
C LEU A 39 4.02 10.78 7.57
N ILE A 40 3.55 9.56 7.34
CA ILE A 40 2.18 9.16 7.67
C ILE A 40 2.21 8.18 8.84
N VAL A 41 1.47 8.53 9.88
CA VAL A 41 1.34 7.76 11.13
C VAL A 41 -0.14 7.43 11.37
N PRO A 42 -0.47 6.42 12.19
CA PRO A 42 -1.87 6.05 12.43
C PRO A 42 -2.68 7.18 13.10
N ALA A 43 -2.06 7.93 14.02
CA ALA A 43 -2.72 9.01 14.76
C ALA A 43 -1.73 10.11 15.17
N LYS A 44 -2.14 11.39 15.07
CA LYS A 44 -1.30 12.53 15.51
C LYS A 44 -1.21 12.63 17.04
N GLY A 45 -2.30 12.35 17.75
CA GLY A 45 -2.38 12.57 19.20
C GLY A 45 -1.39 11.73 20.02
N SER A 46 -1.14 10.49 19.62
CA SER A 46 -0.19 9.60 20.29
C SER A 46 1.21 9.66 19.71
N PHE A 47 1.42 10.29 18.55
CA PHE A 47 2.70 10.28 17.83
C PHE A 47 3.92 10.67 18.70
N PRO A 48 3.88 11.76 19.51
CA PRO A 48 5.02 12.14 20.34
C PRO A 48 5.45 11.07 21.36
N HIS A 49 4.58 10.13 21.71
CA HIS A 49 4.83 9.05 22.68
C HIS A 49 5.14 7.70 22.01
N THR A 50 5.35 7.71 20.70
CA THR A 50 5.80 6.52 19.96
C THR A 50 7.31 6.50 19.86
N VAL A 51 7.92 5.34 19.57
CA VAL A 51 9.37 5.24 19.34
C VAL A 51 9.88 6.17 18.23
N ILE A 52 9.05 6.45 17.22
CA ILE A 52 9.37 7.40 16.15
C ILE A 52 9.27 8.84 16.64
N GLY A 53 8.22 9.15 17.42
CA GLY A 53 8.09 10.46 18.06
C GLY A 53 9.28 10.77 18.97
N GLU A 54 9.61 9.84 19.87
CA GLU A 54 10.75 9.97 20.79
C GLU A 54 12.08 10.17 20.05
N PHE A 55 12.27 9.51 18.91
CA PHE A 55 13.44 9.71 18.04
C PHE A 55 13.57 11.15 17.52
N PHE A 56 12.47 11.79 17.14
CA PHE A 56 12.49 13.19 16.72
C PHE A 56 12.62 14.17 17.90
N GLY A 57 12.26 13.73 19.10
CA GLY A 57 12.25 14.53 20.31
C GLY A 57 11.00 15.42 20.44
N ASP A 58 10.66 15.77 21.69
CA ASP A 58 9.39 16.40 22.06
C ASP A 58 9.06 17.67 21.24
N GLN A 59 10.04 18.55 21.04
CA GLN A 59 9.84 19.80 20.30
C GLN A 59 9.46 19.54 18.83
N THR A 60 10.24 18.70 18.15
CA THR A 60 10.05 18.35 16.74
C THR A 60 8.75 17.57 16.53
N SER A 61 8.45 16.60 17.39
CA SER A 61 7.22 15.81 17.28
C SER A 61 5.98 16.68 17.46
N LYS A 62 6.00 17.63 18.42
CA LYS A 62 4.91 18.59 18.61
C LYS A 62 4.77 19.55 17.43
N LEU A 63 5.89 20.00 16.85
CA LEU A 63 5.88 20.83 15.65
C LEU A 63 5.19 20.09 14.48
N LEU A 64 5.61 18.86 14.20
CA LEU A 64 5.00 18.01 13.17
C LEU A 64 3.51 17.76 13.41
N CYS A 65 3.10 17.47 14.66
CA CYS A 65 1.69 17.28 15.01
C CYS A 65 0.83 18.51 14.71
N LYS A 66 1.39 19.72 14.85
CA LYS A 66 0.73 21.00 14.56
C LYS A 66 0.72 21.37 13.07
N GLY A 67 1.23 20.49 12.19
CA GLY A 67 1.34 20.75 10.76
C GLY A 67 2.58 21.56 10.36
N GLY A 68 3.55 21.68 11.27
CA GLY A 68 4.85 22.25 10.94
C GLY A 68 5.67 21.33 10.03
N VAL A 69 6.78 21.90 9.55
CA VAL A 69 7.72 21.23 8.63
C VAL A 69 9.09 21.19 9.30
N VAL A 70 9.83 20.11 9.07
CA VAL A 70 11.19 19.90 9.57
C VAL A 70 12.13 19.78 8.37
N ASP A 71 13.27 20.47 8.41
CA ASP A 71 14.33 20.31 7.41
C ASP A 71 15.14 19.04 7.71
N LEU A 72 15.24 18.14 6.74
CA LEU A 72 16.05 16.91 6.82
C LEU A 72 17.43 17.08 6.19
N GLY A 73 17.74 18.29 5.69
CA GLY A 73 18.92 18.56 4.88
C GLY A 73 18.74 18.13 3.42
N TYR A 74 19.77 18.39 2.60
CA TYR A 74 19.81 18.01 1.17
C TYR A 74 18.65 18.59 0.32
N GLY A 75 18.02 19.68 0.79
CA GLY A 75 16.85 20.28 0.15
C GLY A 75 15.56 19.49 0.36
N VAL A 76 15.55 18.52 1.30
CA VAL A 76 14.39 17.67 1.58
C VAL A 76 13.78 18.10 2.91
N SER A 77 12.48 18.36 2.89
CA SER A 77 11.69 18.71 4.06
C SER A 77 10.70 17.60 4.43
N MET A 78 10.29 17.55 5.69
CA MET A 78 9.30 16.60 6.20
C MET A 78 8.11 17.28 6.84
N ASN A 79 6.91 16.81 6.51
CA ASN A 79 5.69 17.09 7.28
C ASN A 79 5.05 15.80 7.79
N LEU A 80 3.99 15.94 8.59
CA LEU A 80 3.28 14.82 9.18
C LEU A 80 1.77 14.86 8.88
N GLU A 81 1.28 13.76 8.33
CA GLU A 81 -0.13 13.55 8.01
C GLU A 81 -0.64 12.24 8.62
N ILE A 82 -1.96 12.05 8.60
CA ILE A 82 -2.63 10.82 8.99
C ILE A 82 -3.57 10.38 7.86
N PRO A 83 -3.91 9.09 7.72
CA PRO A 83 -4.69 8.59 6.58
C PRO A 83 -5.99 9.38 6.32
N ARG A 84 -6.70 9.76 7.38
CA ARG A 84 -7.96 10.52 7.29
C ARG A 84 -7.82 11.99 6.87
N SER A 85 -6.63 12.57 6.91
CA SER A 85 -6.37 13.97 6.49
C SER A 85 -5.81 14.09 5.07
N LEU A 86 -5.57 12.95 4.41
CA LEU A 86 -5.10 12.92 3.03
C LEU A 86 -6.20 13.39 2.09
N SER A 87 -5.83 14.24 1.14
CA SER A 87 -6.74 14.75 0.11
C SER A 87 -6.11 14.63 -1.26
N SER A 88 -6.94 14.36 -2.27
CA SER A 88 -6.48 14.16 -3.65
C SER A 88 -5.90 15.40 -4.33
N HIS A 89 -6.00 16.57 -3.69
CA HIS A 89 -5.51 17.86 -4.22
C HIS A 89 -4.12 18.23 -3.71
N LYS A 90 -3.61 17.54 -2.69
CA LYS A 90 -2.26 17.75 -2.15
C LYS A 90 -1.26 16.86 -2.89
N ASN A 91 -0.09 17.41 -3.20
CA ASN A 91 1.07 16.64 -3.62
C ASN A 91 1.81 16.15 -2.37
N PHE A 92 2.17 14.87 -2.32
CA PHE A 92 2.76 14.25 -1.13
C PHE A 92 4.24 13.89 -1.28
N GLY A 93 4.86 14.14 -2.44
CA GLY A 93 6.26 13.76 -2.69
C GLY A 93 6.47 12.27 -2.41
N VAL A 94 7.45 11.95 -1.56
CA VAL A 94 7.63 10.59 -1.02
C VAL A 94 6.78 10.42 0.23
N VAL A 95 5.89 9.44 0.23
CA VAL A 95 5.13 9.04 1.42
C VAL A 95 5.94 8.02 2.22
N LEU A 96 6.23 8.32 3.48
CA LEU A 96 6.78 7.37 4.45
C LEU A 96 5.66 6.89 5.36
N ALA A 97 5.03 5.78 4.99
CA ALA A 97 3.92 5.16 5.70
C ALA A 97 4.43 4.26 6.82
N THR A 98 4.23 4.68 8.07
CA THR A 98 4.74 3.97 9.25
C THR A 98 3.61 3.35 10.06
N TYR A 99 3.70 2.04 10.28
CA TYR A 99 2.83 1.28 11.17
C TYR A 99 1.34 1.39 10.83
N LEU A 100 1.05 1.60 9.54
CA LEU A 100 -0.31 1.74 9.05
C LEU A 100 -0.95 0.38 8.82
N SER A 101 -2.25 0.30 9.13
CA SER A 101 -3.07 -0.86 8.83
C SER A 101 -3.26 -1.03 7.32
N GLU A 102 -3.68 -2.23 6.91
CA GLU A 102 -4.04 -2.50 5.51
C GLU A 102 -5.10 -1.51 4.97
N LYS A 103 -6.08 -1.16 5.81
CA LYS A 103 -7.12 -0.19 5.46
C LYS A 103 -6.53 1.20 5.20
N ASP A 104 -5.59 1.65 6.03
CA ASP A 104 -4.96 2.95 5.88
C ASP A 104 -4.03 2.98 4.65
N MET A 105 -3.29 1.89 4.41
CA MET A 105 -2.49 1.73 3.19
C MET A 105 -3.35 1.78 1.93
N SER A 106 -4.56 1.23 1.95
CA SER A 106 -5.48 1.29 0.81
C SER A 106 -5.87 2.73 0.41
N ILE A 107 -5.87 3.66 1.38
CA ILE A 107 -6.11 5.08 1.11
C ILE A 107 -4.91 5.68 0.37
N ILE A 108 -3.69 5.38 0.83
CA ILE A 108 -2.44 5.86 0.22
C ILE A 108 -2.28 5.30 -1.18
N ASP A 109 -2.51 4.00 -1.36
CA ASP A 109 -2.40 3.30 -2.64
C ASP A 109 -3.40 3.83 -3.69
N ALA A 110 -4.48 4.48 -3.26
CA ALA A 110 -5.47 5.10 -4.13
C ALA A 110 -5.14 6.57 -4.50
N LEU A 111 -4.11 7.17 -3.91
CA LEU A 111 -3.72 8.56 -4.22
C LEU A 111 -2.96 8.63 -5.54
N GLY A 112 -3.45 9.44 -6.46
CA GLY A 112 -2.77 9.74 -7.73
C GLY A 112 -1.67 10.81 -7.63
N THR A 113 -1.49 11.43 -6.46
CA THR A 113 -0.60 12.59 -6.23
C THR A 113 0.67 12.24 -5.44
N VAL A 114 0.93 10.96 -5.24
CA VAL A 114 2.14 10.45 -4.56
C VAL A 114 3.20 10.14 -5.62
N GLN A 115 4.46 10.50 -5.36
CA GLN A 115 5.58 10.24 -6.28
C GLN A 115 6.31 8.93 -5.96
N ALA A 116 6.37 8.54 -4.68
CA ALA A 116 6.80 7.22 -4.24
C ALA A 116 6.17 6.86 -2.88
N VAL A 117 6.05 5.56 -2.60
CA VAL A 117 5.56 5.05 -1.32
C VAL A 117 6.64 4.19 -0.66
N VAL A 118 6.95 4.49 0.60
CA VAL A 118 7.81 3.70 1.47
C VAL A 118 6.95 3.17 2.60
N TYR A 119 6.81 1.85 2.72
CA TYR A 119 6.02 1.21 3.76
C TYR A 119 6.91 0.56 4.82
N LEU A 120 6.67 0.93 6.09
CA LEU A 120 7.23 0.31 7.27
C LEU A 120 6.07 -0.30 8.08
N PRO A 121 5.75 -1.59 7.90
CA PRO A 121 4.61 -2.24 8.55
C PRO A 121 4.81 -2.41 10.05
N TRP A 122 3.71 -2.49 10.79
CA TRP A 122 3.74 -2.91 12.20
C TRP A 122 3.69 -4.43 12.34
N HIS A 123 2.91 -5.11 11.50
CA HIS A 123 2.82 -6.56 11.48
C HIS A 123 3.45 -7.15 10.22
N GLU A 124 4.22 -8.23 10.39
CA GLU A 124 4.82 -8.98 9.28
C GLU A 124 3.75 -9.45 8.27
N GLU A 125 2.60 -9.91 8.76
CA GLU A 125 1.51 -10.37 7.90
C GLU A 125 0.98 -9.26 6.97
N GLU A 126 0.79 -8.04 7.48
CA GLU A 126 0.36 -6.88 6.68
C GLU A 126 1.44 -6.50 5.66
N GLY A 127 2.70 -6.50 6.09
CA GLY A 127 3.85 -6.25 5.23
C GLY A 127 3.96 -7.27 4.09
N LYS A 128 3.81 -8.56 4.39
CA LYS A 128 3.84 -9.65 3.39
C LYS A 128 2.68 -9.55 2.40
N LYS A 129 1.48 -9.21 2.85
CA LYS A 129 0.34 -8.96 1.95
C LYS A 129 0.63 -7.80 1.00
N TRP A 130 1.14 -6.68 1.52
CA TRP A 130 1.47 -5.52 0.69
C TRP A 130 2.61 -5.82 -0.29
N LEU A 131 3.62 -6.58 0.14
CA LEU A 131 4.71 -7.08 -0.71
C LEU A 131 4.17 -7.96 -1.85
N ALA A 132 3.25 -8.88 -1.56
CA ALA A 132 2.60 -9.71 -2.57
C ALA A 132 1.75 -8.89 -3.56
N CYS A 133 1.00 -7.89 -3.08
CA CYS A 133 0.18 -7.02 -3.93
C CYS A 133 0.99 -6.18 -4.92
N TRP A 134 2.08 -5.58 -4.45
CA TRP A 134 2.70 -4.46 -5.15
C TRP A 134 4.10 -4.76 -5.68
N SER A 135 4.71 -5.87 -5.29
CA SER A 135 6.11 -6.22 -5.63
C SER A 135 7.08 -5.03 -5.44
N PRO A 136 7.07 -4.32 -4.29
CA PRO A 136 7.96 -3.21 -4.01
C PRO A 136 9.43 -3.66 -3.97
N VAL A 137 10.34 -2.69 -4.11
CA VAL A 137 11.77 -2.89 -3.82
C VAL A 137 11.95 -2.96 -2.30
N ILE A 138 12.64 -3.99 -1.82
CA ILE A 138 12.94 -4.12 -0.38
C ILE A 138 14.19 -3.28 -0.07
N TRP A 139 14.09 -2.38 0.90
CA TRP A 139 15.21 -1.63 1.45
C TRP A 139 15.71 -2.28 2.73
N GLY A 140 17.02 -2.53 2.78
CA GLY A 140 17.66 -3.29 3.86
C GLY A 140 17.73 -4.78 3.54
N ASN A 141 17.73 -5.60 4.58
CA ASN A 141 17.80 -7.05 4.44
C ASN A 141 16.42 -7.61 4.08
N SER A 142 16.39 -8.61 3.18
CA SER A 142 15.19 -9.39 2.92
C SER A 142 15.32 -10.79 3.50
N SER A 143 14.31 -11.18 4.26
CA SER A 143 14.19 -12.44 4.97
C SER A 143 12.78 -13.04 4.88
N TRP A 144 11.78 -12.24 4.50
CA TRP A 144 10.41 -12.68 4.40
C TRP A 144 10.20 -13.61 3.22
N ILE A 145 9.81 -14.84 3.53
CA ILE A 145 9.38 -15.81 2.53
C ILE A 145 7.91 -15.51 2.18
N ILE A 146 7.66 -15.24 0.90
CA ILE A 146 6.32 -15.06 0.35
C ILE A 146 6.03 -16.18 -0.63
N LYS A 147 4.83 -16.75 -0.51
CA LYS A 147 4.32 -17.70 -1.48
C LYS A 147 3.94 -16.93 -2.75
N PRO A 148 4.54 -17.25 -3.92
CA PRO A 148 4.13 -16.66 -5.17
C PRO A 148 2.64 -16.94 -5.45
N LEU A 149 1.94 -15.93 -5.96
CA LEU A 149 0.60 -16.12 -6.52
C LEU A 149 0.71 -17.13 -7.65
N THR A 150 0.07 -18.29 -7.46
CA THR A 150 0.12 -19.38 -8.44
C THR A 150 -1.30 -19.75 -8.80
N PHE A 151 -1.68 -19.50 -10.04
CA PHE A 151 -2.98 -19.86 -10.58
C PHE A 151 -2.81 -20.91 -11.68
N THR A 152 -3.87 -21.69 -11.94
CA THR A 152 -3.93 -22.48 -13.18
C THR A 152 -4.18 -21.54 -14.35
N GLN A 153 -3.77 -21.95 -15.55
CA GLN A 153 -3.98 -21.18 -16.77
C GLN A 153 -5.45 -20.75 -16.94
N ASP A 154 -6.40 -21.65 -16.68
CA ASP A 154 -7.84 -21.34 -16.78
C ASP A 154 -8.29 -20.20 -15.86
N ILE A 155 -7.74 -20.12 -14.64
CA ILE A 155 -8.05 -19.04 -13.69
C ILE A 155 -7.43 -17.72 -14.18
N GLU A 156 -6.16 -17.74 -14.60
CA GLU A 156 -5.50 -16.53 -15.10
C GLU A 156 -6.20 -15.96 -16.34
N GLU A 157 -6.59 -16.82 -17.28
CA GLU A 157 -7.34 -16.42 -18.47
C GLU A 157 -8.70 -15.82 -18.12
N ALA A 158 -9.41 -16.42 -17.17
CA ALA A 158 -10.70 -15.92 -16.69
C ALA A 158 -10.57 -14.54 -16.02
N LEU A 159 -9.61 -14.38 -15.09
CA LEU A 159 -9.33 -13.10 -14.41
C LEU A 159 -8.84 -12.02 -15.39
N SER A 160 -7.99 -12.39 -16.35
CA SER A 160 -7.54 -11.50 -17.43
C SER A 160 -8.70 -11.02 -18.29
N ARG A 161 -9.60 -11.94 -18.68
CA ARG A 161 -10.80 -11.60 -19.43
C ARG A 161 -11.70 -10.66 -18.64
N LEU A 162 -11.91 -10.92 -17.36
CA LEU A 162 -12.69 -10.06 -16.48
C LEU A 162 -12.14 -8.64 -16.44
N THR A 163 -10.83 -8.51 -16.26
CA THR A 163 -10.10 -7.24 -16.20
C THR A 163 -10.20 -6.44 -17.50
N LYS A 164 -10.18 -7.12 -18.65
CA LYS A 164 -10.31 -6.47 -19.97
C LYS A 164 -11.72 -5.97 -20.28
N VAL A 165 -12.74 -6.58 -19.70
CA VAL A 165 -14.16 -6.24 -19.95
C VAL A 165 -14.64 -5.12 -19.02
N ILE A 166 -14.15 -5.09 -17.78
CA ILE A 166 -14.59 -4.14 -16.76
C ILE A 166 -13.87 -2.79 -16.91
N ASN A 167 -14.62 -1.71 -16.73
CA ASN A 167 -14.01 -0.40 -16.53
C ASN A 167 -13.39 -0.32 -15.11
N LEU A 168 -12.07 -0.42 -15.02
CA LEU A 168 -11.33 -0.42 -13.75
C LEU A 168 -11.51 0.84 -12.90
N SER A 169 -11.90 1.97 -13.51
CA SER A 169 -12.20 3.20 -12.75
C SER A 169 -13.44 3.05 -11.88
N THR A 170 -14.45 2.32 -12.36
CA THR A 170 -15.70 2.03 -11.65
C THR A 170 -15.72 0.66 -10.99
N GLY A 171 -14.77 -0.22 -11.34
CA GLY A 171 -14.69 -1.58 -10.81
C GLY A 171 -15.99 -2.34 -11.05
N LEU A 172 -16.45 -3.07 -10.03
CA LEU A 172 -17.68 -3.87 -10.08
C LEU A 172 -18.95 -3.07 -9.70
N ALA A 173 -18.97 -1.74 -9.87
CA ALA A 173 -20.14 -0.95 -9.48
C ALA A 173 -21.39 -1.27 -10.33
N HIS A 174 -21.21 -1.61 -11.61
CA HIS A 174 -22.34 -1.88 -12.51
C HIS A 174 -22.89 -3.31 -12.30
N PRO A 175 -24.23 -3.50 -12.29
CA PRO A 175 -24.83 -4.83 -12.11
C PRO A 175 -24.35 -5.89 -13.11
N SER A 176 -24.15 -5.51 -14.37
CA SER A 176 -23.66 -6.43 -15.41
C SER A 176 -22.24 -6.92 -15.13
N ASP A 177 -21.37 -6.08 -14.57
CA ASP A 177 -19.99 -6.45 -14.22
C ASP A 177 -19.99 -7.45 -13.06
N LYS A 178 -20.84 -7.23 -12.05
CA LYS A 178 -21.04 -8.18 -10.93
C LYS A 178 -21.55 -9.52 -11.42
N GLU A 179 -22.58 -9.52 -12.28
CA GLU A 179 -23.13 -10.76 -12.82
C GLU A 179 -22.13 -11.49 -13.73
N PHE A 180 -21.28 -10.76 -14.47
CA PHE A 180 -20.21 -11.36 -15.25
C PHE A 180 -19.14 -12.02 -14.37
N ALA A 181 -18.64 -11.32 -13.35
CA ALA A 181 -17.68 -11.87 -12.38
C ALA A 181 -18.25 -13.10 -11.64
N LYS A 182 -19.51 -13.03 -11.21
CA LYS A 182 -20.22 -14.16 -10.57
C LYS A 182 -20.31 -15.37 -11.49
N ARG A 183 -20.73 -15.21 -12.74
CA ARG A 183 -20.80 -16.32 -13.71
C ARG A 183 -19.43 -16.96 -13.94
N MET A 184 -18.38 -16.14 -14.00
CA MET A 184 -17.00 -16.60 -14.12
C MET A 184 -16.59 -17.48 -12.92
N PHE A 185 -16.81 -17.02 -11.68
CA PHE A 185 -16.47 -17.80 -10.48
C PHE A 185 -17.25 -19.11 -10.38
N LEU A 186 -18.55 -19.10 -10.65
CA LEU A 186 -19.37 -20.32 -10.64
C LEU A 186 -18.89 -21.34 -11.67
N LYS A 187 -18.47 -20.88 -12.86
CA LYS A 187 -17.91 -21.75 -13.89
C LYS A 187 -16.61 -22.41 -13.40
N LEU A 188 -15.65 -21.61 -12.93
CA LEU A 188 -14.36 -22.12 -12.44
C LEU A 188 -14.53 -23.09 -11.26
N LYS A 189 -15.48 -22.82 -10.35
CA LYS A 189 -15.85 -23.73 -9.26
C LYS A 189 -16.39 -25.07 -9.79
N SER A 190 -17.24 -25.05 -10.81
CA SER A 190 -17.79 -26.27 -11.42
C SER A 190 -16.74 -27.10 -12.15
N GLU A 191 -15.68 -26.47 -12.65
CA GLU A 191 -14.54 -27.11 -13.31
C GLU A 191 -13.51 -27.66 -12.29
N GLY A 192 -13.70 -27.41 -11.00
CA GLY A 192 -12.90 -28.01 -9.93
C GLY A 192 -11.54 -27.35 -9.70
N HIS A 193 -11.32 -26.15 -10.23
CA HIS A 193 -10.12 -25.39 -9.92
C HIS A 193 -10.24 -24.83 -8.49
N PRO A 194 -9.23 -24.94 -7.62
CA PRO A 194 -9.23 -24.25 -6.32
C PRO A 194 -8.68 -22.82 -6.47
N VAL A 195 -9.32 -21.85 -5.84
CA VAL A 195 -8.89 -20.43 -5.80
C VAL A 195 -9.06 -19.91 -4.40
N GLU A 196 -7.99 -19.36 -3.82
CA GLU A 196 -8.06 -18.62 -2.57
C GLU A 196 -8.57 -17.18 -2.85
N PRO A 197 -9.65 -16.71 -2.21
CA PRO A 197 -10.19 -15.37 -2.47
C PRO A 197 -9.21 -14.23 -2.22
N GLU A 198 -8.27 -14.39 -1.28
CA GLU A 198 -7.22 -13.40 -1.04
C GLU A 198 -6.24 -13.32 -2.23
N ASP A 199 -5.91 -14.45 -2.85
CA ASP A 199 -5.03 -14.48 -4.02
C ASP A 199 -5.69 -13.73 -5.20
N VAL A 200 -7.01 -13.85 -5.37
CA VAL A 200 -7.77 -13.11 -6.40
C VAL A 200 -7.64 -11.60 -6.21
N LYS A 201 -7.70 -11.12 -4.97
CA LYS A 201 -7.53 -9.70 -4.65
C LYS A 201 -6.14 -9.23 -5.05
N PHE A 202 -5.11 -9.97 -4.66
CA PHE A 202 -3.72 -9.59 -4.93
C PHE A 202 -3.46 -9.58 -6.44
N TRP A 203 -3.95 -10.60 -7.15
CA TRP A 203 -3.90 -10.64 -8.62
C TRP A 203 -4.58 -9.42 -9.24
N ALA A 204 -5.76 -9.04 -8.76
CA ALA A 204 -6.49 -7.89 -9.30
C ALA A 204 -5.71 -6.59 -9.11
N ILE A 205 -5.11 -6.37 -7.93
CA ILE A 205 -4.27 -5.20 -7.65
C ILE A 205 -3.05 -5.17 -8.59
N GLN A 206 -2.36 -6.31 -8.76
CA GLN A 206 -1.24 -6.44 -9.71
C GLN A 206 -1.65 -6.13 -11.16
N ASN A 207 -2.92 -6.37 -11.50
CA ASN A 207 -3.50 -6.12 -12.82
C ASN A 207 -4.25 -4.78 -12.91
N GLY A 208 -3.92 -3.82 -12.05
CA GLY A 208 -4.36 -2.42 -12.17
C GLY A 208 -5.71 -2.09 -11.53
N TRP A 209 -6.32 -3.03 -10.81
CA TRP A 209 -7.52 -2.73 -10.02
C TRP A 209 -7.16 -1.86 -8.81
N GLN A 210 -8.01 -0.88 -8.51
CA GLN A 210 -7.90 -0.17 -7.23
C GLN A 210 -8.18 -1.13 -6.08
N ALA A 211 -7.46 -0.99 -4.96
CA ALA A 211 -7.58 -1.88 -3.79
C ALA A 211 -9.03 -2.08 -3.33
N ARG A 212 -9.84 -1.00 -3.31
CA ARG A 212 -11.28 -1.06 -2.97
C ARG A 212 -12.10 -1.95 -3.93
N HIS A 213 -11.78 -1.93 -5.22
CA HIS A 213 -12.49 -2.72 -6.24
C HIS A 213 -12.02 -4.17 -6.23
N ALA A 214 -10.74 -4.41 -5.95
CA ALA A 214 -10.20 -5.74 -5.72
C ALA A 214 -10.80 -6.40 -4.47
N GLU A 215 -11.07 -5.64 -3.40
CA GLU A 215 -11.77 -6.14 -2.21
C GLU A 215 -13.22 -6.56 -2.54
N GLU A 216 -13.92 -5.82 -3.41
CA GLU A 216 -15.25 -6.25 -3.89
C GLU A 216 -15.17 -7.52 -4.73
N LEU A 217 -14.13 -7.69 -5.55
CA LEU A 217 -13.91 -8.91 -6.32
C LEU A 217 -13.64 -10.11 -5.40
N LYS A 218 -12.82 -9.93 -4.36
CA LYS A 218 -12.60 -10.94 -3.30
C LYS A 218 -13.91 -11.37 -2.65
N LYS A 219 -14.79 -10.43 -2.27
CA LYS A 219 -16.10 -10.77 -1.69
C LYS A 219 -16.94 -11.64 -2.62
N LEU A 220 -16.88 -11.38 -3.94
CA LEU A 220 -17.56 -12.24 -4.92
C LEU A 220 -16.90 -13.63 -5.01
N ALA A 221 -15.57 -13.71 -5.02
CA ALA A 221 -14.85 -14.97 -5.00
C ALA A 221 -15.22 -15.80 -3.74
N THR A 222 -15.19 -15.20 -2.55
CA THR A 222 -15.60 -15.88 -1.29
C THR A 222 -17.03 -16.41 -1.33
N LYS A 223 -17.94 -15.73 -2.04
CA LYS A 223 -19.36 -16.09 -2.08
C LYS A 223 -19.69 -17.15 -3.12
N TYR A 224 -19.05 -17.09 -4.28
CA TYR A 224 -19.44 -17.86 -5.46
C TYR A 224 -18.43 -18.92 -5.87
N PHE A 225 -17.25 -18.92 -5.26
CA PHE A 225 -16.27 -19.99 -5.33
C PHE A 225 -16.40 -20.94 -4.13
#